data_AF-A0A4C1T015-F1
#
_entry.id   AF-A0A4C1T015-F1
#
_cell.length_a   1.000
_cell.length_b   1.000
_cell.length_c   1.000
_cell.angle_alpha   90.00
_cell.angle_beta   90.00
_cell.angle_gamma   90.00
#
_symmetry.space_group_name_H-M   'P 1'
#
loop_
_entity.id
_entity.type
_entity.pdbx_description
1 polymer ?
#
loop_
_entity_poly.entity_id
_entity_poly.type
_entity_poly.pdbx_seq_one_letter_code
_entity_poly.pdbx_strand_id
1 'polypeptide(L)'
;MRHGADVLPGYKHITQAKINSRPLRTEFTEDSAKANLQDLMDHTAKRLLESLPENEVEILPEKLTLISKWGCDGSSGQSVYKQGYRPMTLQYPTEICLWHLLFHCG
;
A
#
# COMPACT_ATOMS: atom_id res chain seq x y z
N MET A 1 31.49 10.65 11.00
CA MET A 1 30.69 9.39 10.94
C MET A 1 31.62 8.24 11.31
N ARG A 2 31.27 7.37 12.27
CA ARG A 2 32.10 6.21 12.62
C ARG A 2 31.88 5.11 11.58
N HIS A 3 32.96 4.63 10.94
CA HIS A 3 32.89 3.47 10.05
C HIS A 3 32.60 2.19 10.87
N GLY A 4 31.72 1.33 10.37
CA GLY A 4 31.36 0.06 11.03
C GLY A 4 30.26 0.14 12.09
N ALA A 5 29.55 1.27 12.21
CA ALA A 5 28.39 1.36 13.09
C ALA A 5 27.18 0.64 12.45
N ASP A 6 26.53 -0.26 13.21
CA ASP A 6 25.32 -0.98 12.82
C ASP A 6 24.08 -0.07 12.92
N VAL A 7 24.02 0.93 12.03
CA VAL A 7 22.97 1.97 12.02
C VAL A 7 21.82 1.60 11.10
N LEU A 8 22.08 0.80 10.05
CA LEU A 8 21.09 0.42 9.05
C LEU A 8 20.86 -1.08 9.11
N PRO A 9 19.59 -1.52 9.14
CA PRO A 9 19.31 -2.93 9.12
C PRO A 9 19.79 -3.56 7.80
N GLY A 10 20.24 -4.80 7.86
CA GLY A 10 20.57 -5.57 6.66
C GLY A 10 19.38 -5.68 5.70
N TYR A 11 19.66 -5.82 4.41
CA TYR A 11 18.64 -5.83 3.35
C TYR A 11 17.53 -6.88 3.57
N LYS A 12 17.85 -8.01 4.23
CA LYS A 12 16.87 -9.04 4.58
C LYS A 12 15.72 -8.49 5.43
N HIS A 13 16.02 -7.63 6.41
CA HIS A 13 15.01 -7.01 7.26
C HIS A 13 14.11 -6.07 6.46
N ILE A 14 14.69 -5.30 5.53
CA ILE A 14 13.95 -4.40 4.65
C ILE A 14 13.03 -5.19 3.72
N THR A 15 13.52 -6.30 3.14
CA THR A 15 12.72 -7.18 2.28
C THR A 15 11.55 -7.77 3.03
N GLN A 16 11.76 -8.23 4.26
CA GLN A 16 10.67 -8.76 5.08
C GLN A 16 9.65 -7.68 5.44
N ALA A 17 10.09 -6.47 5.78
CA ALA A 17 9.21 -5.34 6.05
C ALA A 17 8.35 -4.97 4.82
N LYS A 18 8.94 -5.01 3.61
CA LYS A 18 8.23 -4.80 2.34
C LYS A 18 7.18 -5.87 2.08
N ILE A 19 7.48 -7.14 2.39
CA ILE A 19 6.51 -8.24 2.25
C ILE A 19 5.35 -8.04 3.24
N ASN A 20 5.66 -7.72 4.50
CA ASN A 20 4.67 -7.51 5.55
C ASN A 20 3.76 -6.31 5.31
N SER A 21 4.14 -5.39 4.41
CA SER A 21 3.35 -4.20 4.05
C SER A 21 2.49 -4.39 2.80
N ARG A 22 2.44 -5.59 2.24
CA ARG A 22 1.61 -5.91 1.07
C ARG A 22 0.29 -6.54 1.51
N PRO A 23 -0.85 -6.17 0.90
CA PRO A 23 -2.10 -6.88 1.12
C PRO A 23 -2.02 -8.31 0.56
N LEU A 24 -2.76 -9.23 1.20
CA LEU A 24 -2.58 -10.67 1.04
C LEU A 24 -2.92 -11.20 -0.36
N ARG A 25 -3.94 -10.61 -1.02
CA ARG A 25 -4.49 -11.09 -2.30
C ARG A 25 -4.30 -10.03 -3.39
N THR A 26 -3.05 -9.91 -3.82
CA THR A 26 -2.66 -9.08 -4.97
C THR A 26 -2.45 -9.96 -6.19
N GLU A 27 -3.13 -9.60 -7.28
CA GLU A 27 -3.07 -10.29 -8.56
C GLU A 27 -2.33 -9.41 -9.57
N PHE A 28 -1.40 -10.02 -10.31
CA PHE A 28 -0.59 -9.34 -11.31
C PHE A 28 -0.73 -10.07 -12.65
N THR A 29 -1.01 -9.30 -13.69
CA THR A 29 -0.93 -9.73 -15.10
C THR A 29 0.16 -8.91 -15.79
N GLU A 30 0.43 -9.20 -17.06
CA GLU A 30 1.41 -8.44 -17.85
C GLU A 30 1.03 -6.96 -18.01
N ASP A 31 -0.26 -6.65 -17.92
CA ASP A 31 -0.87 -5.37 -18.26
C ASP A 31 -1.66 -4.73 -17.11
N SER A 32 -1.82 -5.43 -15.98
CA SER A 32 -2.60 -4.91 -14.85
C SER A 32 -2.14 -5.47 -13.51
N ALA A 33 -2.42 -4.71 -12.45
CA ALA A 33 -2.31 -5.16 -11.07
C ALA A 33 -3.61 -4.83 -10.36
N LYS A 34 -4.12 -5.78 -9.57
CA LYS A 34 -5.38 -5.63 -8.85
C LYS A 34 -5.20 -6.14 -7.42
N ALA A 35 -5.84 -5.47 -6.49
CA ALA A 35 -5.95 -5.91 -5.10
C ALA A 35 -7.44 -6.02 -4.76
N ASN A 36 -7.79 -6.98 -3.91
CA ASN A 36 -9.11 -7.00 -3.30
C ASN A 36 -9.28 -5.78 -2.38
N LEU A 37 -10.38 -5.05 -2.53
CA LEU A 37 -10.62 -3.83 -1.76
C LEU A 37 -10.75 -4.10 -0.25
N GLN A 38 -11.42 -5.18 0.15
CA GLN A 38 -11.59 -5.53 1.56
C GLN A 38 -10.23 -5.86 2.19
N ASP A 39 -9.42 -6.69 1.52
CA ASP A 39 -8.08 -7.04 2.01
C ASP A 39 -7.18 -5.81 2.13
N LEU A 40 -7.33 -4.83 1.23
CA LEU A 40 -6.59 -3.57 1.28
C LEU A 40 -7.04 -2.69 2.46
N MET A 41 -8.35 -2.59 2.70
CA MET A 41 -8.92 -1.84 3.82
C MET A 41 -8.57 -2.47 5.17
N ASP A 42 -8.68 -3.80 5.28
CA ASP A 42 -8.32 -4.55 6.48
C ASP A 42 -6.83 -4.44 6.79
N HIS A 43 -5.98 -4.58 5.77
CA HIS A 43 -4.55 -4.40 5.91
C HIS A 43 -4.21 -2.99 6.37
N THR A 44 -4.86 -1.97 5.80
CA THR A 44 -4.61 -0.58 6.18
C THR A 44 -5.08 -0.29 7.60
N ALA A 45 -6.28 -0.73 7.97
CA ALA A 45 -6.81 -0.57 9.33
C ALA A 45 -5.88 -1.22 10.37
N LYS A 46 -5.41 -2.44 10.10
CA LYS A 46 -4.44 -3.13 10.96
C LYS A 46 -3.14 -2.33 11.11
N ARG A 47 -2.58 -1.84 10.00
CA ARG A 47 -1.33 -1.06 10.01
C ARG A 47 -1.47 0.27 10.74
N LEU A 48 -2.62 0.92 10.65
CA LEU A 48 -2.92 2.15 11.39
C LEU A 48 -2.95 1.87 12.90
N LEU A 49 -3.64 0.81 13.32
CA LEU A 49 -3.69 0.41 14.74
C LEU A 49 -2.30 0.03 15.28
N GLU A 50 -1.51 -0.73 14.51
CA GLU A 50 -0.13 -1.09 14.85
C GLU A 50 0.82 0.11 14.94
N SER A 51 0.45 1.25 14.35
CA SER A 51 1.27 2.47 14.39
C SER A 51 1.02 3.32 15.64
N LEU A 52 -0.07 3.04 16.37
CA LEU A 52 -0.39 3.74 17.60
C LEU A 52 0.42 3.18 18.78
N PRO A 53 0.80 4.00 19.77
CA PRO A 53 1.34 3.53 21.03
C PRO A 53 0.36 2.59 21.74
N GLU A 54 0.87 1.58 22.47
CA GLU A 54 0.03 0.61 23.18
C GLU A 54 -0.97 1.28 24.14
N ASN A 55 -0.54 2.33 24.84
CA ASN A 55 -1.40 3.10 25.76
C ASN A 55 -2.53 3.87 25.05
N GLU A 56 -2.38 4.18 23.76
CA GLU A 56 -3.45 4.79 22.97
C GLU A 56 -4.43 3.74 22.45
N VAL A 57 -3.95 2.53 22.15
CA VAL A 57 -4.80 1.42 21.68
C VAL A 57 -5.74 0.95 22.80
N GLU A 58 -5.28 0.90 24.05
CA GLU A 58 -6.07 0.45 25.20
C GLU A 58 -7.29 1.33 25.51
N ILE A 59 -7.24 2.62 25.13
CA ILE A 59 -8.32 3.58 25.38
C ILE A 59 -9.28 3.74 24.19
N LEU A 60 -9.04 3.02 23.08
CA LEU A 60 -9.92 3.06 21.92
C LEU A 60 -11.27 2.39 22.21
N PRO A 61 -12.37 2.90 21.64
CA PRO A 61 -13.66 2.23 21.71
C PRO A 61 -13.60 0.87 21.00
N GLU A 62 -14.44 -0.08 21.44
CA GLU A 62 -14.55 -1.41 20.83
C GLU A 62 -14.90 -1.38 19.33
N LYS A 63 -15.53 -0.29 18.88
CA LYS A 63 -15.93 -0.08 17.49
C LYS A 63 -15.38 1.23 16.98
N LEU A 64 -14.64 1.15 15.88
CA LEU A 64 -14.07 2.28 15.16
C LEU A 64 -14.62 2.30 13.75
N THR A 65 -14.83 3.51 13.22
CA THR A 65 -15.23 3.72 11.83
C THR A 65 -14.07 4.34 11.07
N LEU A 66 -13.54 3.61 10.09
CA LEU A 66 -12.55 4.13 9.15
C LEU A 66 -13.27 4.79 7.97
N ILE A 67 -13.19 6.12 7.90
CA ILE A 67 -13.72 6.89 6.77
C ILE A 67 -12.62 6.99 5.71
N SER A 68 -12.92 6.66 4.47
CA SER A 68 -11.92 6.65 3.40
C SER A 68 -12.50 7.24 2.12
N LYS A 69 -11.64 7.93 1.37
CA LYS A 69 -11.95 8.46 0.05
C LYS A 69 -11.15 7.70 -0.98
N TRP A 70 -11.78 7.35 -2.09
CA TRP A 70 -11.13 6.68 -3.21
C TRP A 70 -11.44 7.41 -4.51
N GLY A 71 -10.58 7.23 -5.51
CA GLY A 71 -10.73 7.76 -6.84
C GLY A 71 -9.85 7.03 -7.85
N CYS A 72 -10.07 7.29 -9.13
CA CYS A 72 -9.30 6.73 -10.24
C CYS A 72 -8.89 7.88 -11.16
N ASP A 73 -7.63 7.93 -11.54
CA ASP A 73 -7.10 8.90 -12.50
C ASP A 73 -6.24 8.21 -13.57
N GLY A 74 -6.23 8.79 -14.77
CA GLY A 74 -5.45 8.32 -15.89
C GLY A 74 -4.28 9.26 -16.18
N SER A 75 -3.09 8.70 -16.42
CA SER A 75 -1.90 9.49 -16.75
C SER A 75 -1.46 9.27 -18.20
N SER A 76 -0.88 10.31 -18.81
CA SER A 76 -0.26 10.25 -20.14
C SER A 76 1.25 10.52 -20.05
N GLY A 77 2.02 10.18 -21.08
CA GLY A 77 3.47 10.44 -21.13
C GLY A 77 4.36 9.35 -20.53
N GLN A 78 3.83 8.15 -20.30
CA GLN A 78 4.63 7.02 -19.84
C GLN A 78 5.63 6.54 -20.89
N SER A 79 6.81 6.12 -20.42
CA SER A 79 7.85 5.56 -21.30
C SER A 79 7.45 4.17 -21.78
N VAL A 80 7.64 3.92 -23.09
CA VAL A 80 7.35 2.61 -23.68
C VAL A 80 8.49 1.64 -23.37
N TYR A 81 8.16 0.54 -22.70
CA TYR A 81 9.11 -0.53 -22.45
C TYR A 81 9.20 -1.48 -23.65
N LYS A 82 10.41 -1.74 -24.15
CA LYS A 82 10.64 -2.62 -25.31
C LYS A 82 10.79 -4.08 -24.86
N GLN A 83 9.71 -4.67 -24.36
CA GLN A 83 9.64 -6.12 -24.11
C GLN A 83 9.02 -6.85 -25.31
N GLY A 84 9.49 -8.08 -25.57
CA GLY A 84 9.29 -8.78 -26.84
C GLY A 84 7.89 -9.35 -27.12
N TYR A 85 6.81 -8.85 -26.51
CA TYR A 85 5.48 -9.43 -26.71
C TYR A 85 4.42 -8.36 -27.00
N ARG A 86 3.82 -8.48 -28.20
CA ARG A 86 2.62 -7.83 -28.78
C ARG A 86 2.76 -6.43 -29.41
N PRO A 87 1.94 -6.13 -30.46
CA PRO A 87 1.90 -4.82 -31.08
C PRO A 87 1.32 -3.79 -30.11
N MET A 88 1.97 -2.63 -30.11
CA MET A 88 1.79 -1.53 -29.16
C MET A 88 0.37 -0.94 -29.22
N THR A 89 -0.53 -1.40 -28.34
CA THR A 89 -1.74 -0.63 -28.02
C THR A 89 -1.35 0.50 -27.06
N LEU A 90 -1.75 1.72 -27.36
CA LEU A 90 -1.65 2.89 -26.46
C LEU A 90 -2.50 2.62 -25.22
N GLN A 91 -1.91 1.97 -24.21
CA GLN A 91 -2.56 1.73 -22.93
C GLN A 91 -2.13 2.85 -21.97
N TYR A 92 -3.05 3.77 -21.70
CA TYR A 92 -2.87 4.76 -20.65
C TYR A 92 -3.01 4.05 -19.30
N PRO A 93 -2.00 4.11 -18.41
CA PRO A 93 -2.17 3.55 -17.08
C PRO A 93 -3.28 4.31 -16.36
N THR A 94 -4.15 3.55 -15.72
CA THR A 94 -5.12 4.06 -14.75
C THR A 94 -4.71 3.57 -13.37
N GLU A 95 -4.64 4.49 -12.43
CA GLU A 95 -4.30 4.19 -11.03
C GLU A 95 -5.48 4.51 -10.13
N ILE A 96 -5.83 3.55 -9.27
CA ILE A 96 -6.83 3.75 -8.21
C ILE A 96 -6.07 4.09 -6.92
N CYS A 97 -6.32 5.29 -6.40
CA CYS A 97 -5.69 5.78 -5.18
C CYS A 97 -6.71 5.86 -4.05
N LEU A 98 -6.31 5.36 -2.88
CA LEU A 98 -7.06 5.47 -1.62
C LEU A 98 -6.36 6.48 -0.71
N TRP A 99 -7.13 7.47 -0.26
CA TRP A 99 -6.71 8.46 0.73
C TRP A 99 -7.56 8.28 2.00
N HIS A 100 -6.91 8.18 3.15
CA HIS A 100 -7.58 7.98 4.43
C HIS A 100 -7.87 9.34 5.08
N LEU A 101 -9.10 9.55 5.55
CA LEU A 101 -9.48 10.68 6.42
C LEU A 101 -9.86 10.13 7.80
N LEU A 102 -9.31 10.74 8.85
CA LEU A 102 -9.25 10.19 10.20
C LEU A 102 -10.60 9.80 10.84
N PHE A 103 -10.51 8.77 11.69
CA PHE A 103 -11.53 8.15 12.53
C PHE A 103 -12.50 9.15 13.18
N HIS A 104 -13.80 8.90 13.06
CA HIS A 104 -14.82 9.62 13.83
C HIS A 104 -15.34 8.69 14.94
N CYS A 105 -15.26 9.16 16.19
CA CYS A 105 -15.86 8.51 17.34
C CYS A 105 -17.34 8.92 17.38
N GLY A 106 -18.24 7.95 17.43
CA GLY A 106 -19.69 8.15 17.58
C GLY A 106 -20.13 7.94 19.02
#